data_AF-A0A2W6CVJ5-F1
#
_entry.id   AF-A0A2W6CVJ5-F1
#
_cell.length_a   1.000
_cell.length_b   1.000
_cell.length_c   1.000
_cell.angle_alpha   90.00
_cell.angle_beta   90.00
_cell.angle_gamma   90.00
#
_symmetry.space_group_name_H-M   'P 1'
#
loop_
_entity.id
_entity.type
_entity.pdbx_description
1 polymer ?
#
loop_
_entity_poly.entity_id
_entity_poly.type
_entity_poly.pdbx_seq_one_letter_code
_entity_poly.pdbx_strand_id
1 'polypeptide(L)'
;STRAESRWFAAAGWDVVNMTQYPEAVLARELGMCYAGIALVTDYDAGLEGVAGSAAVTMDEVFRVLGDNVERVQRLIAAALPGIPARRSCACGPALDPGSLSP
;
A
#
# COMPACT_ATOMS: atom_id res chain seq x y z
N SER A 1 1.17 -8.14 -13.18
CA SER A 1 1.22 -9.61 -13.00
C SER A 1 0.75 -10.28 -14.31
N THR A 2 0.67 -11.61 -14.41
CA THR A 2 -0.05 -12.28 -15.50
C THR A 2 -1.56 -12.25 -15.24
N ARG A 3 -2.40 -12.38 -16.27
CA ARG A 3 -3.87 -12.41 -16.07
C ARG A 3 -4.33 -13.54 -15.14
N ALA A 4 -3.65 -14.68 -15.18
CA ALA A 4 -3.95 -15.79 -14.28
C ALA A 4 -3.70 -15.44 -12.81
N GLU A 5 -2.61 -14.71 -12.54
CA GLU A 5 -2.27 -14.20 -11.21
C GLU A 5 -3.27 -13.15 -10.75
N SER A 6 -3.60 -12.13 -11.58
CA SER A 6 -4.62 -11.12 -11.24
C SER A 6 -5.96 -11.75 -10.85
N ARG A 7 -6.40 -12.78 -11.59
CA ARG A 7 -7.62 -13.52 -11.28
C ARG A 7 -7.54 -14.28 -9.96
N TRP A 8 -6.40 -14.88 -9.67
CA TRP A 8 -6.19 -15.58 -8.42
C TRP A 8 -6.19 -14.61 -7.23
N PHE A 9 -5.51 -13.46 -7.33
CA PHE A 9 -5.52 -12.42 -6.30
C PHE A 9 -6.92 -11.87 -6.05
N ALA A 10 -7.67 -11.56 -7.11
CA ALA A 10 -9.06 -11.12 -6.98
C ALA A 10 -9.96 -12.20 -6.35
N ALA A 11 -9.82 -13.46 -6.74
CA ALA A 11 -10.57 -14.57 -6.16
C ALA A 11 -10.18 -14.85 -4.69
N ALA A 12 -8.96 -14.50 -4.29
CA ALA A 12 -8.50 -14.54 -2.90
C ALA A 12 -9.03 -13.36 -2.04
N GLY A 13 -9.84 -12.47 -2.64
CA GLY A 13 -10.45 -11.32 -1.96
C GLY A 13 -9.52 -10.13 -1.80
N TRP A 14 -8.48 -10.01 -2.63
CA TRP A 14 -7.55 -8.88 -2.57
C TRP A 14 -8.02 -7.75 -3.50
N ASP A 15 -7.97 -6.51 -3.00
CA ASP A 15 -8.47 -5.35 -3.73
C ASP A 15 -7.39 -4.59 -4.51
N VAL A 16 -6.14 -4.61 -4.02
CA VAL A 16 -5.03 -3.82 -4.57
C VAL A 16 -3.75 -4.65 -4.57
N VAL A 17 -2.95 -4.52 -5.64
CA VAL A 17 -1.64 -5.15 -5.77
C VAL A 17 -0.57 -4.06 -5.86
N ASN A 18 0.53 -4.24 -5.14
CA ASN A 18 1.75 -3.43 -5.27
C ASN A 18 2.99 -4.27 -4.96
N MET A 19 4.16 -3.65 -5.01
CA MET A 19 5.45 -4.34 -4.87
C MET A 19 6.34 -3.77 -3.76
N THR A 20 5.84 -2.82 -2.96
CA THR A 20 6.66 -2.04 -2.01
C THR A 20 6.23 -2.18 -0.56
N GLN A 21 4.95 -2.44 -0.27
CA GLN A 21 4.46 -2.47 1.11
C GLN A 21 5.02 -3.64 1.93
N TYR A 22 5.34 -4.76 1.27
CA TYR A 22 6.08 -5.86 1.89
C TYR A 22 7.53 -5.84 1.37
N PRO A 23 8.55 -5.89 2.26
CA PRO A 23 8.48 -6.12 3.71
C PRO A 23 8.38 -4.85 4.57
N GLU A 24 8.23 -3.65 3.99
CA GLU A 24 8.26 -2.36 4.70
C GLU A 24 7.34 -2.31 5.94
N ALA A 25 6.08 -2.74 5.80
CA ALA A 25 5.10 -2.74 6.89
C ALA A 25 5.50 -3.66 8.06
N VAL A 26 6.15 -4.80 7.75
CA VAL A 26 6.64 -5.75 8.76
C VAL A 26 7.81 -5.14 9.52
N LEU A 27 8.78 -4.57 8.81
CA LEU A 27 9.95 -3.92 9.41
C LEU A 27 9.55 -2.73 10.29
N ALA A 28 8.57 -1.92 9.87
CA ALA A 28 8.04 -0.83 10.70
C ALA A 28 7.41 -1.37 12.00
N ARG A 29 6.74 -2.52 11.94
CA ARG A 29 6.16 -3.16 13.13
C ARG A 29 7.22 -3.70 14.08
N GLU A 30 8.27 -4.34 13.56
CA GLU A 30 9.43 -4.81 14.35
C GLU A 30 10.11 -3.67 15.11
N LEU A 31 10.21 -2.49 14.48
CA LEU A 31 10.76 -1.27 15.11
C LEU A 31 9.79 -0.54 16.06
N GLY A 32 8.56 -1.04 16.25
CA GLY A 32 7.55 -0.38 17.08
C GLY A 32 7.09 0.98 16.54
N MET A 33 7.11 1.15 15.21
CA MET A 33 6.64 2.34 14.52
C MET A 33 5.16 2.21 14.17
N CYS A 34 4.44 3.33 14.16
CA CYS A 34 3.09 3.39 13.62
C CYS A 34 3.19 3.49 12.09
N TYR A 35 2.59 2.53 11.37
CA TYR A 35 2.65 2.47 9.91
C TYR A 35 1.24 2.60 9.32
N ALA A 36 1.10 3.42 8.28
CA ALA A 36 -0.10 3.52 7.47
C ALA A 36 0.29 3.64 6.01
N GLY A 37 -0.21 2.74 5.16
CA GLY A 37 0.01 2.79 3.72
C GLY A 37 -1.09 3.58 3.02
N ILE A 38 -0.71 4.42 2.06
CA ILE A 38 -1.63 5.09 1.14
C ILE A 38 -1.36 4.52 -0.25
N ALA A 39 -2.31 3.72 -0.76
CA ALA A 39 -2.21 3.16 -2.11
C ALA A 39 -2.93 4.08 -3.10
N LEU A 40 -2.20 4.61 -4.09
CA LEU A 40 -2.77 5.28 -5.25
C LEU A 40 -3.07 4.22 -6.31
N VAL A 41 -4.35 4.01 -6.62
CA VAL A 41 -4.76 3.11 -7.70
C VAL A 41 -4.42 3.78 -9.03
N THR A 42 -3.40 3.28 -9.71
CA THR A 42 -2.92 3.81 -11.01
C THR A 42 -3.59 3.15 -12.20
N ASP A 43 -4.00 1.89 -12.05
CA ASP A 43 -4.47 1.03 -13.13
C ASP A 43 -5.20 -0.21 -12.56
N TYR A 44 -5.62 -1.10 -13.45
CA TYR A 44 -6.31 -2.36 -13.12
C TYR A 44 -5.44 -3.61 -13.37
N ASP A 45 -4.12 -3.52 -13.14
CA ASP A 45 -3.12 -4.58 -13.30
C ASP A 45 -3.13 -5.20 -14.73
N ALA A 46 -3.28 -6.52 -14.87
CA ALA A 46 -3.32 -7.18 -16.18
C ALA A 46 -4.69 -7.07 -16.88
N GLY A 47 -5.60 -6.26 -16.34
CA GLY A 47 -6.96 -6.02 -16.81
C GLY A 47 -8.04 -6.77 -16.03
N LEU A 48 -9.23 -6.18 -15.93
CA LEU A 48 -10.43 -6.78 -15.34
C LEU A 48 -11.23 -7.51 -16.42
N GLU A 49 -11.48 -8.81 -16.27
CA GLU A 49 -12.37 -9.54 -17.18
C GLU A 49 -13.77 -8.89 -17.17
N GLY A 50 -14.25 -8.45 -18.35
CA GLY A 50 -15.58 -7.85 -18.52
C GLY A 50 -15.61 -6.32 -18.55
N VAL A 51 -14.48 -5.62 -18.37
CA VAL A 51 -14.41 -4.15 -18.48
C VAL A 51 -13.75 -3.77 -19.81
N ALA A 52 -14.53 -3.18 -20.71
CA ALA A 52 -13.99 -2.64 -21.96
C ALA A 52 -12.95 -1.54 -21.65
N GLY A 53 -11.71 -1.71 -22.14
CA GLY A 53 -10.61 -0.77 -21.90
C GLY A 53 -9.55 -1.25 -20.90
N SER A 54 -9.69 -2.43 -20.31
CA SER A 54 -8.71 -3.00 -19.37
C SER A 54 -7.56 -3.74 -20.10
N ALA A 55 -6.82 -3.03 -20.96
CA ALA A 55 -5.60 -3.57 -21.56
C ALA A 55 -4.53 -3.80 -20.47
N ALA A 56 -3.52 -4.62 -20.77
CA ALA A 56 -2.38 -4.80 -19.87
C ALA A 56 -1.69 -3.45 -19.66
N VAL A 57 -1.42 -3.11 -18.40
CA VAL A 57 -0.82 -1.83 -18.04
C VAL A 57 0.58 -1.65 -18.62
N THR A 58 0.91 -0.41 -19.01
CA THR A 58 2.26 0.01 -19.37
C THR A 58 2.84 0.92 -18.30
N MET A 59 4.17 0.92 -18.14
CA MET A 59 4.84 1.78 -17.16
C MET A 59 4.54 3.27 -17.38
N ASP A 60 4.40 3.70 -18.63
CA ASP A 60 4.11 5.10 -18.97
C ASP A 60 2.73 5.53 -18.46
N GLU A 61 1.75 4.63 -18.51
CA GLU A 61 0.40 4.89 -17.99
C GLU A 61 0.41 5.04 -16.46
N VAL A 62 1.16 4.19 -15.77
CA VAL A 62 1.35 4.29 -14.31
C VAL A 62 1.95 5.64 -13.93
N PHE A 63 3.03 6.06 -14.59
CA PHE A 63 3.69 7.33 -14.29
C PHE A 63 2.82 8.54 -14.63
N ARG A 64 2.01 8.47 -15.69
CA ARG A 64 1.05 9.52 -16.02
C ARG A 64 0.02 9.68 -14.89
N VAL A 65 -0.64 8.60 -14.49
CA VAL A 65 -1.66 8.66 -13.43
C VAL A 65 -1.05 9.08 -12.09
N LEU A 66 0.18 8.62 -11.80
CA LEU A 66 0.93 9.07 -10.63
C LEU A 66 1.16 10.59 -10.66
N GLY A 67 1.66 11.12 -11.79
CA GLY A 67 1.88 12.56 -11.98
C GLY A 67 0.60 13.38 -11.82
N ASP A 68 -0.51 12.91 -12.40
CA ASP A 68 -1.82 13.56 -12.33
C ASP A 68 -2.38 13.62 -10.89
N ASN A 69 -1.94 12.74 -10.00
CA ASN A 69 -2.50 12.58 -8.66
C ASN A 69 -1.51 12.87 -7.51
N VAL A 70 -0.23 13.11 -7.78
CA VAL A 70 0.80 13.32 -6.75
C VAL A 70 0.43 14.47 -5.80
N GLU A 71 -0.06 15.58 -6.34
CA GLU A 71 -0.49 16.73 -5.53
C GLU A 71 -1.67 16.39 -4.61
N ARG A 72 -2.59 15.53 -5.08
CA ARG A 72 -3.73 15.10 -4.27
C ARG A 72 -3.26 14.27 -3.08
N VAL A 73 -2.30 13.37 -3.29
CA VAL A 73 -1.68 12.57 -2.22
C VAL A 73 -0.94 13.48 -1.24
N GLN A 74 -0.16 14.45 -1.73
CA GLN A 74 0.52 15.42 -0.88
C GLN A 74 -0.45 16.24 -0.02
N ARG A 75 -1.55 16.73 -0.61
CA ARG A 75 -2.60 17.44 0.12
C ARG A 75 -3.27 16.56 1.18
N LEU A 76 -3.53 15.29 0.86
CA LEU A 76 -4.08 14.33 1.82
C LEU A 76 -3.13 14.14 3.02
N ILE A 77 -1.84 13.92 2.76
CA ILE A 77 -0.84 13.76 3.82
C ILE A 77 -0.78 15.03 4.68
N ALA A 78 -0.68 16.21 4.06
CA ALA A 78 -0.64 17.48 4.76
C ALA A 78 -1.88 17.72 5.63
N ALA A 79 -3.07 17.31 5.16
CA ALA A 79 -4.32 17.41 5.91
C ALA A 79 -4.43 16.39 7.05
N ALA A 80 -3.79 15.21 6.91
CA ALA A 80 -3.80 14.18 7.94
C ALA A 80 -2.81 14.46 9.09
N LEU A 81 -1.68 15.11 8.81
CA LEU A 81 -0.62 15.38 9.80
C LEU A 81 -1.12 16.06 11.10
N PRO A 82 -1.96 17.11 11.07
CA PRO A 82 -2.47 17.73 12.30
C PRO A 82 -3.33 16.80 13.17
N GLY A 83 -3.92 15.74 12.59
CA GLY A 83 -4.71 14.75 13.32
C GLY A 83 -3.88 13.70 14.04
N ILE A 84 -2.57 13.66 13.83
CA ILE A 84 -1.69 12.69 14.48
C ILE A 84 -1.39 13.18 15.91
N PRO A 85 -1.77 12.43 16.96
CA PRO A 85 -1.57 12.86 18.33
C PRO A 85 -0.08 12.87 18.71
N ALA A 86 0.34 13.90 19.46
CA ALA A 86 1.72 14.03 19.95
C ALA A 86 2.13 12.87 20.88
N ARG A 87 1.16 12.24 21.56
CA ARG A 87 1.36 11.02 22.35
C ARG A 87 0.60 9.87 21.73
N ARG A 88 1.28 8.76 21.52
CA ARG A 88 0.70 7.52 20.99
C ARG A 88 -0.16 6.85 22.06
N SER A 89 -1.36 6.42 21.67
CA SER A 89 -2.27 5.58 22.47
C SER A 89 -2.54 4.21 21.84
N CYS A 90 -1.92 3.93 20.68
CA CYS A 90 -2.07 2.69 19.94
C CYS A 90 -1.18 1.56 20.47
N ALA A 91 -1.53 0.31 20.14
CA ALA A 91 -0.73 -0.88 20.44
C ALA A 91 0.49 -1.07 19.51
N CYS A 92 0.81 -0.08 18.67
CA CYS A 92 1.93 -0.11 17.73
C CYS A 92 3.31 0.05 18.40
N GLY A 93 3.38 0.09 19.74
CA GLY A 93 4.65 0.04 20.50
C GLY A 93 5.47 -1.21 20.16
N PRO A 94 6.67 -1.36 20.77
CA PRO A 94 7.61 -2.44 20.44
C PRO A 94 6.88 -3.78 20.35
N ALA A 95 6.82 -4.37 19.15
CA ALA A 95 6.07 -5.61 18.89
C ALA A 95 6.74 -6.81 19.56
N LEU A 96 8.04 -6.69 19.81
CA LEU A 96 8.91 -7.69 20.41
C LEU A 96 9.53 -7.05 21.65
N ASP A 97 9.37 -7.71 22.79
CA ASP A 97 10.28 -7.46 23.92
C ASP A 97 11.65 -7.96 23.46
N PRO A 98 12.69 -7.11 23.37
CA PRO A 98 14.04 -7.56 23.00
C PRO A 98 14.58 -8.67 23.93
N GLY A 99 13.98 -8.88 25.11
CA GLY A 99 14.27 -10.03 25.99
C GLY A 99 13.66 -11.37 25.53
N SER A 100 12.61 -11.36 24.72
CA SER A 100 11.88 -12.56 24.27
C SER A 100 12.57 -13.37 23.16
N LEU A 101 13.62 -12.80 22.56
CA LEU A 101 14.48 -13.44 21.55
C LEU A 101 15.78 -13.99 22.15
N SER A 102 15.81 -14.19 23.47
CA SER A 102 16.91 -14.93 24.11
C SER A 102 16.87 -16.40 23.66
N PRO A 103 18.03 -17.02 23.34
CA PRO A 103 18.09 -18.43 22.93
C PRO A 103 17.68 -19.38 24.05
#